data_AF-Q3SL35-F1
#
_entry.id   AF-Q3SL35-F1
#
_cell.length_a   1.000
_cell.length_b   1.000
_cell.length_c   1.000
_cell.angle_alpha   90.00
_cell.angle_beta   90.00
_cell.angle_gamma   90.00
#
_symmetry.space_group_name_H-M   'P 1'
#
loop_
_entity.id
_entity.type
_entity.pdbx_description
1 polymer ?
#
loop_
_entity_poly.entity_id
_entity_poly.type
_entity_poly.pdbx_seq_one_letter_code
_entity_poly.pdbx_strand_id
1 'polypeptide(L)'
;MTPPAPRPPKRRALIASIAINVVLALLAGGLVLYAFMLNVDLGDVKRRLSKEVETRQQTERYLIETRNKLTESVREIEQLKAQLAYKESDYQAGIAVKPALPVVVGFRSSMLGKGLVAVLENTSDRYLTVMLSARNPTLAQAKRFQLDLEPRSRVDFGHFEGWEFASGDEIALFRDEFRPIRLTVP
;
A
#
# COMPACT_ATOMS: atom_id res chain seq x y z
N MET A 1 64.13 98.50 13.17
CA MET A 1 64.62 97.15 13.50
C MET A 1 63.52 96.42 14.25
N THR A 2 62.91 95.42 13.61
CA THR A 2 61.71 94.69 14.03
C THR A 2 62.08 93.45 14.89
N PRO A 3 61.34 93.15 15.98
CA PRO A 3 61.55 91.94 16.80
C PRO A 3 60.99 90.67 16.13
N PRO A 4 61.45 89.47 16.56
CA PRO A 4 61.38 88.24 15.78
C PRO A 4 60.02 87.51 15.79
N ALA A 5 59.78 86.79 14.70
CA ALA A 5 58.57 86.01 14.39
C ALA A 5 58.36 84.78 15.29
N PRO A 6 57.09 84.36 15.54
CA PRO A 6 56.78 83.19 16.36
C PRO A 6 57.16 81.89 15.64
N ARG A 7 57.91 81.01 16.32
CA ARG A 7 58.30 79.68 15.82
C ARG A 7 57.05 78.80 15.59
N PRO A 8 56.91 78.12 14.44
CA PRO A 8 55.74 77.29 14.16
C PRO A 8 55.76 75.96 14.94
N PRO A 9 54.58 75.39 15.28
CA PRO A 9 54.48 74.25 16.19
C PRO A 9 54.74 72.92 15.46
N LYS A 10 56.01 72.64 15.11
CA LYS A 10 56.43 71.38 14.45
C LYS A 10 55.92 70.11 15.14
N ARG A 11 55.75 70.15 16.47
CA ARG A 11 55.23 69.04 17.28
C ARG A 11 53.74 68.75 17.06
N ARG A 12 52.92 69.77 16.74
CA ARG A 12 51.48 69.61 16.52
C ARG A 12 51.16 68.96 15.17
N ALA A 13 51.92 69.33 14.12
CA ALA A 13 51.78 68.72 12.80
C ALA A 13 52.15 67.22 12.80
N LEU A 14 53.18 66.84 13.57
CA LEU A 14 53.61 65.45 13.70
C LEU A 14 52.59 64.60 14.49
N ILE A 15 51.95 65.17 15.52
CA ILE A 15 50.85 64.49 16.23
C ILE A 15 49.65 64.28 15.30
N ALA A 16 49.32 65.28 14.48
CA ALA A 16 48.20 65.19 13.54
C ALA A 16 48.41 64.11 12.46
N SER A 17 49.61 63.98 11.90
CA SER A 17 49.90 62.93 10.90
C SER A 17 49.89 61.52 11.51
N ILE A 18 50.38 61.36 12.74
CA ILE A 18 50.27 60.10 13.49
C ILE A 18 48.80 59.75 13.70
N ALA A 19 47.98 60.71 14.13
CA ALA A 19 46.55 60.48 14.34
C ALA A 19 45.84 60.06 13.03
N ILE A 20 46.14 60.73 11.91
CA ILE A 20 45.58 60.39 10.59
C ILE A 20 45.99 58.97 10.17
N ASN A 21 47.26 58.59 10.34
CA ASN A 21 47.73 57.25 10.01
C ASN A 21 47.10 56.18 10.88
N VAL A 22 46.89 56.46 12.17
CA VAL A 22 46.17 55.55 13.08
C VAL A 22 44.72 55.38 12.62
N VAL A 23 44.03 56.46 12.27
CA VAL A 23 42.65 56.40 11.75
C VAL A 23 42.59 55.61 10.43
N LEU A 24 43.53 55.84 9.51
CA LEU A 24 43.64 55.08 8.26
C LEU A 24 43.90 53.59 8.50
N ALA A 25 44.77 53.25 9.44
CA ALA A 25 45.05 51.87 9.81
C ALA A 25 43.80 51.19 10.42
N LEU A 26 43.05 51.90 11.26
CA LEU A 26 41.80 51.38 11.83
C LEU A 26 40.72 51.20 10.76
N LEU A 27 40.57 52.15 9.83
CA LEU A 27 39.64 52.04 8.70
C LEU A 27 39.99 50.88 7.77
N ALA A 28 41.27 50.73 7.42
CA ALA A 28 41.75 49.61 6.62
C ALA A 28 41.53 48.27 7.33
N GLY A 29 41.83 48.20 8.64
CA GLY A 29 41.56 47.02 9.46
C GLY A 29 40.07 46.67 9.52
N GLY A 30 39.20 47.66 9.70
CA GLY A 30 37.75 47.48 9.68
C GLY A 30 37.23 46.97 8.34
N LEU A 31 37.74 47.49 7.22
CA LEU A 31 37.39 47.01 5.88
C LEU A 31 37.81 45.57 5.64
N VAL A 32 39.01 45.17 6.09
CA VAL A 32 39.49 43.79 5.99
C VAL A 32 38.62 42.84 6.81
N LEU A 33 38.28 43.21 8.06
CA LEU A 33 37.40 42.42 8.91
C LEU A 33 35.99 42.30 8.33
N TYR A 34 35.45 43.37 7.77
CA TYR A 34 34.14 43.36 7.12
C TYR A 34 34.11 42.47 5.87
N ALA A 35 35.13 42.55 5.02
CA ALA A 35 35.28 41.67 3.86
C ALA A 35 35.41 40.20 4.28
N PHE A 36 36.12 39.93 5.37
CA PHE A 36 36.22 38.59 5.94
C PHE A 36 34.87 38.06 6.43
N MET A 37 34.10 38.87 7.18
CA MET A 37 32.78 38.48 7.67
C MET A 37 31.83 38.16 6.51
N LEU A 38 31.79 39.02 5.48
CA LEU A 38 30.96 38.79 4.28
C LEU A 38 31.33 37.48 3.57
N ASN A 39 32.61 37.16 3.46
CA ASN A 39 33.04 35.93 2.80
C ASN A 39 32.62 34.68 3.59
N VAL A 40 32.66 34.74 4.93
CA VAL A 40 32.19 33.66 5.81
C VAL A 40 30.67 33.49 5.67
N ASP A 41 29.90 34.57 5.77
CA ASP A 41 28.43 34.53 5.64
C ASP A 41 27.99 34.00 4.27
N LEU A 42 28.63 34.45 3.18
CA LEU A 42 28.38 33.92 1.84
C LEU A 42 28.69 32.42 1.76
N GLY A 43 29.76 31.96 2.41
CA GLY A 43 30.11 30.55 2.47
C GLY A 43 29.03 29.71 3.16
N ASP A 44 28.52 30.20 4.29
CA ASP A 44 27.48 29.49 5.04
C ASP A 44 26.13 29.49 4.33
N VAL A 45 25.73 30.60 3.71
CA VAL A 45 24.52 30.67 2.89
C VAL A 45 24.61 29.71 1.70
N LYS A 46 25.75 29.68 0.99
CA LYS A 46 25.97 28.74 -0.12
C LYS A 46 25.83 27.29 0.36
N ARG A 47 26.46 26.93 1.48
CA ARG A 47 26.36 25.58 2.05
C ARG A 47 24.92 25.21 2.39
N ARG A 48 24.15 26.11 2.99
CA ARG A 48 22.73 25.87 3.31
C ARG A 48 21.90 25.65 2.05
N LEU A 49 22.07 26.51 1.04
CA LEU A 49 21.35 26.39 -0.22
C LEU A 49 21.71 25.10 -0.96
N SER A 50 23.00 24.72 -0.98
CA SER A 50 23.44 23.44 -1.55
C SER A 50 22.77 22.26 -0.86
N LYS A 51 22.70 22.24 0.47
CA LYS A 51 22.01 21.19 1.22
C LYS A 51 20.53 21.13 0.89
N GLU A 52 19.86 22.28 0.83
CA GLU A 52 18.43 22.31 0.49
C GLU A 52 18.18 21.78 -0.93
N VAL A 53 19.00 22.19 -1.90
CA VAL A 53 18.91 21.70 -3.28
C VAL A 53 19.16 20.18 -3.35
N GLU A 54 20.16 19.67 -2.64
CA GLU A 54 20.43 18.22 -2.58
C GLU A 54 19.23 17.45 -2.01
N THR A 55 18.63 17.93 -0.91
CA THR A 55 17.46 17.27 -0.31
C THR A 55 16.23 17.31 -1.22
N ARG A 56 16.00 18.43 -1.93
CA ARG A 56 14.93 18.53 -2.92
C ARG A 56 15.17 17.58 -4.10
N GLN A 57 16.39 17.51 -4.62
CA GLN A 57 16.73 16.59 -5.70
C GLN A 57 16.57 15.13 -5.30
N GLN A 58 16.96 14.76 -4.07
CA GLN A 58 16.73 13.41 -3.53
C GLN A 58 15.23 13.10 -3.44
N THR A 59 14.43 14.05 -2.97
CA THR A 59 12.98 13.91 -2.87
C THR A 59 12.34 13.74 -4.24
N GLU A 60 12.75 14.54 -5.23
CA GLU A 60 12.26 14.42 -6.61
C GLU A 60 12.60 13.06 -7.22
N ARG A 61 13.84 12.57 -7.02
CA ARG A 61 14.23 11.23 -7.48
C ARG A 61 13.39 10.15 -6.83
N TYR A 62 13.20 10.23 -5.51
CA TYR A 62 12.35 9.30 -4.79
C TYR A 62 10.92 9.30 -5.32
N LEU A 63 10.33 10.47 -5.54
CA LEU A 63 8.97 10.59 -6.09
C LEU A 63 8.85 9.98 -7.49
N ILE A 64 9.87 10.16 -8.35
CA ILE A 64 9.91 9.55 -9.68
C ILE A 64 10.00 8.02 -9.57
N GLU A 65 10.86 7.50 -8.70
CA GLU A 65 10.99 6.06 -8.46
C GLU A 65 9.68 5.46 -7.94
N THR A 66 9.02 6.11 -6.98
CA THR A 66 7.72 5.66 -6.46
C THR A 66 6.65 5.69 -7.54
N ARG A 67 6.61 6.73 -8.38
CA ARG A 67 5.69 6.80 -9.53
C ARG A 67 5.93 5.65 -10.51
N ASN A 68 7.19 5.34 -10.80
CA ASN A 68 7.55 4.27 -11.72
C ASN A 68 7.12 2.91 -11.15
N LYS A 69 7.40 2.64 -9.87
CA LYS A 69 6.95 1.43 -9.17
C LYS A 69 5.43 1.29 -9.19
N LEU A 70 4.71 2.38 -8.92
CA LEU A 70 3.25 2.36 -8.95
C LEU A 70 2.73 2.02 -10.35
N THR A 71 3.32 2.60 -11.39
CA THR A 71 2.96 2.33 -12.78
C THR A 71 3.20 0.87 -13.15
N GLU A 72 4.32 0.30 -12.70
CA GLU A 72 4.65 -1.11 -12.88
C GLU A 72 3.64 -2.02 -12.17
N SER A 73 3.34 -1.77 -10.89
CA SER A 73 2.36 -2.56 -10.14
C SER A 73 0.96 -2.48 -10.76
N VAL A 74 0.55 -1.31 -11.26
CA VAL A 74 -0.75 -1.16 -11.95
C VAL A 74 -0.78 -2.01 -13.22
N ARG A 75 0.29 -2.00 -14.01
CA ARG A 75 0.39 -2.84 -15.21
C ARG A 75 0.37 -4.33 -14.87
N GLU A 76 1.05 -4.74 -13.81
CA GLU A 76 1.03 -6.13 -13.34
C GLU A 76 -0.38 -6.55 -12.91
N ILE A 77 -1.09 -5.71 -12.15
CA ILE A 77 -2.49 -5.96 -11.76
C ILE A 77 -3.37 -6.11 -12.99
N GLU A 78 -3.21 -5.24 -14.00
CA GLU A 78 -3.99 -5.32 -15.24
C GLU A 78 -3.71 -6.61 -16.02
N GLN A 79 -2.44 -7.02 -16.10
CA GLN A 79 -2.04 -8.28 -16.73
C GLN A 79 -2.60 -9.49 -15.98
N LEU A 80 -2.50 -9.53 -14.65
CA LEU A 80 -3.07 -10.59 -13.83
C LEU A 80 -4.58 -10.64 -13.97
N LYS A 81 -5.25 -9.49 -14.00
CA LYS A 81 -6.70 -9.41 -14.24
C LYS A 81 -7.08 -9.98 -15.60
N ALA A 82 -6.32 -9.65 -16.65
CA ALA A 82 -6.56 -10.21 -17.99
C ALA A 82 -6.35 -11.73 -18.03
N GLN A 83 -5.30 -12.24 -17.38
CA GLN A 83 -5.06 -13.68 -17.25
C GLN A 83 -6.17 -14.40 -16.48
N LEU A 84 -6.65 -13.80 -15.37
CA LEU A 84 -7.77 -14.34 -14.61
C LEU A 84 -9.06 -14.34 -15.41
N ALA A 85 -9.34 -13.28 -16.17
CA ALA A 85 -10.52 -13.21 -17.03
C ALA A 85 -10.50 -14.28 -18.12
N TYR A 86 -9.34 -14.51 -18.75
CA TYR A 86 -9.15 -15.58 -19.73
C TYR A 86 -9.32 -16.97 -19.10
N LYS A 87 -8.72 -17.22 -17.94
CA LYS A 87 -8.91 -18.48 -17.21
C LYS A 87 -10.37 -18.69 -16.83
N GLU A 88 -11.05 -17.66 -16.32
CA GLU A 88 -12.46 -17.72 -15.97
C GLU A 88 -13.30 -18.07 -17.21
N SER A 89 -13.06 -17.45 -18.37
CA SER A 89 -13.79 -17.81 -19.59
C SER A 89 -13.56 -19.26 -20.02
N ASP A 90 -12.34 -19.78 -19.92
CA ASP A 90 -12.03 -21.18 -20.23
C ASP A 90 -12.71 -22.14 -19.24
N TYR A 91 -12.70 -21.81 -17.95
CA TYR A 91 -13.42 -22.56 -16.92
C TYR A 91 -14.93 -22.57 -17.17
N GLN A 92 -15.53 -21.42 -17.50
CA GLN A 92 -16.95 -21.31 -17.79
C GLN A 92 -17.33 -22.07 -19.06
N ALA A 93 -16.50 -22.01 -20.11
CA ALA A 93 -16.67 -22.82 -21.32
C ALA A 93 -16.62 -24.32 -21.01
N GLY A 94 -15.68 -24.76 -20.17
CA GLY A 94 -15.60 -26.13 -19.69
C GLY A 94 -16.82 -26.56 -18.87
N ILE A 95 -17.34 -25.69 -18.01
CA ILE A 95 -18.54 -25.94 -17.19
C ILE A 95 -19.82 -26.01 -18.05
N ALA A 96 -19.90 -25.23 -19.12
CA ALA A 96 -21.05 -25.22 -20.03
C ALA A 96 -21.27 -26.58 -20.70
N VAL A 97 -20.19 -27.31 -21.03
CA VAL A 97 -20.24 -28.64 -21.64
C VAL A 97 -20.57 -29.74 -20.61
N LYS A 98 -20.28 -29.51 -19.32
CA LYS A 98 -20.52 -30.51 -18.27
C LYS A 98 -22.02 -30.69 -17.96
N PRO A 99 -22.47 -31.92 -17.69
CA PRO A 99 -23.83 -32.20 -17.26
C PRO A 99 -24.14 -31.56 -15.91
N ALA A 100 -25.42 -31.29 -15.64
CA ALA A 100 -25.86 -30.79 -14.33
C ALA A 100 -25.60 -31.83 -13.23
N LEU A 101 -25.14 -31.37 -12.05
CA LEU A 101 -24.94 -32.24 -10.90
C LEU A 101 -26.31 -32.80 -10.43
N PRO A 102 -26.48 -34.13 -10.32
CA PRO A 102 -27.75 -34.75 -9.93
C PRO A 102 -27.94 -34.72 -8.40
N VAL A 103 -27.88 -33.51 -7.82
CA VAL A 103 -28.08 -33.27 -6.39
C VAL A 103 -29.05 -32.12 -6.21
N VAL A 104 -30.07 -32.33 -5.39
CA VAL A 104 -30.99 -31.27 -4.95
C VAL A 104 -30.58 -30.84 -3.55
N VAL A 105 -30.51 -29.53 -3.32
CA VAL A 105 -30.16 -28.97 -2.03
C VAL A 105 -31.36 -28.20 -1.49
N GLY A 106 -31.83 -28.58 -0.31
CA GLY A 106 -32.79 -27.84 0.47
C GLY A 106 -32.17 -27.32 1.77
N PHE A 107 -32.86 -26.40 2.43
CA PHE A 107 -32.51 -25.95 3.77
C PHE A 107 -33.70 -26.16 4.70
N ARG A 108 -33.43 -26.65 5.91
CA ARG A 108 -34.44 -26.77 6.96
C ARG A 108 -33.87 -26.38 8.31
N SER A 109 -34.72 -25.95 9.23
CA SER A 109 -34.32 -25.73 10.62
C SER A 109 -33.85 -27.04 11.26
N SER A 110 -32.76 -26.99 12.02
CA SER A 110 -32.23 -28.16 12.71
C SER A 110 -33.21 -28.63 13.80
N MET A 111 -33.52 -29.94 13.81
CA MET A 111 -34.34 -30.54 14.87
C MET A 111 -33.53 -30.90 16.12
N LEU A 112 -32.25 -31.24 15.95
CA LEU A 112 -31.37 -31.74 17.01
C LEU A 112 -30.18 -30.81 17.29
N GLY A 113 -29.91 -29.84 16.42
CA GLY A 113 -28.77 -28.92 16.52
C GLY A 113 -29.19 -27.45 16.51
N LYS A 114 -28.22 -26.56 16.37
CA LYS A 114 -28.44 -25.11 16.25
C LYS A 114 -28.38 -24.68 14.79
N GLY A 115 -29.14 -23.66 14.42
CA GLY A 115 -29.13 -23.07 13.08
C GLY A 115 -29.87 -23.88 12.02
N LEU A 116 -29.48 -23.65 10.76
CA LEU A 116 -30.02 -24.33 9.58
C LEU A 116 -29.18 -25.56 9.23
N VAL A 117 -29.81 -26.52 8.56
CA VAL A 117 -29.20 -27.75 8.06
C VAL A 117 -29.44 -27.80 6.55
N ALA A 118 -28.38 -28.06 5.79
CA ALA A 118 -28.47 -28.34 4.37
C ALA A 118 -28.91 -29.79 4.18
N VAL A 119 -29.98 -29.99 3.42
CA VAL A 119 -30.51 -31.30 3.06
C VAL A 119 -30.06 -31.58 1.64
N LEU A 120 -29.15 -32.52 1.47
CA LEU A 120 -28.60 -32.91 0.18
C LEU A 120 -29.23 -34.23 -0.26
N GLU A 121 -29.89 -34.24 -1.42
CA GLU A 121 -30.53 -35.42 -1.98
C GLU A 121 -29.88 -35.80 -3.31
N ASN A 122 -29.34 -37.02 -3.39
CA ASN A 122 -28.79 -37.56 -4.63
C ASN A 122 -29.92 -38.12 -5.50
N THR A 123 -30.14 -37.53 -6.67
CA THR A 123 -31.19 -37.97 -7.59
C THR A 123 -30.73 -39.08 -8.54
N SER A 124 -29.49 -39.53 -8.42
CA SER A 124 -28.91 -40.57 -9.28
C SER A 124 -28.95 -41.97 -8.65
N ASP A 125 -28.87 -42.99 -9.49
CA ASP A 125 -28.78 -44.40 -9.09
C ASP A 125 -27.35 -44.85 -8.72
N ARG A 126 -26.41 -43.92 -8.53
CA ARG A 126 -25.00 -44.22 -8.27
C ARG A 126 -24.49 -43.48 -7.04
N TYR A 127 -23.46 -44.06 -6.42
CA TYR A 127 -22.71 -43.37 -5.38
C TYR A 127 -22.05 -42.12 -5.95
N LEU A 128 -22.17 -41.03 -5.20
CA LEU A 128 -21.79 -39.71 -5.64
C LEU A 128 -20.99 -39.02 -4.53
N THR A 129 -19.67 -38.99 -4.68
CA THR A 129 -18.79 -38.21 -3.82
C THR A 129 -18.76 -36.77 -4.32
N VAL A 130 -19.26 -35.84 -3.51
CA VAL A 130 -19.23 -34.40 -3.80
C VAL A 130 -18.38 -33.70 -2.76
N MET A 131 -17.78 -32.58 -3.15
CA MET A 131 -17.16 -31.68 -2.21
C MET A 131 -18.09 -30.49 -1.98
N LEU A 132 -18.48 -30.32 -0.72
CA LEU A 132 -19.25 -29.18 -0.23
C LEU A 132 -18.29 -28.12 0.29
N SER A 133 -18.37 -26.91 -0.24
CA SER A 133 -17.69 -25.73 0.27
C SER A 133 -18.73 -24.82 0.91
N ALA A 134 -18.64 -24.63 2.22
CA ALA A 134 -19.48 -23.71 2.97
C ALA A 134 -18.67 -22.46 3.33
N ARG A 135 -19.26 -21.28 3.17
CA ARG A 135 -18.63 -20.00 3.46
C ARG A 135 -19.60 -19.08 4.17
N ASN A 136 -19.14 -18.50 5.28
CA ASN A 136 -19.82 -17.43 5.97
C ASN A 136 -19.12 -16.10 5.62
N PRO A 137 -19.72 -15.23 4.79
CA PRO A 137 -19.10 -13.98 4.38
C PRO A 137 -18.97 -12.99 5.55
N THR A 138 -19.88 -13.04 6.52
CA THR A 138 -19.91 -12.15 7.70
C THR A 138 -18.73 -12.40 8.64
N LEU A 139 -18.41 -13.67 8.89
CA LEU A 139 -17.31 -14.09 9.76
C LEU A 139 -16.02 -14.41 8.99
N ALA A 140 -16.02 -14.24 7.66
CA ALA A 140 -14.94 -14.62 6.76
C ALA A 140 -14.44 -16.06 6.95
N GLN A 141 -15.33 -16.97 7.37
CA GLN A 141 -15.01 -18.39 7.55
C GLN A 141 -15.35 -19.17 6.28
N ALA A 142 -14.50 -20.11 5.90
CA ALA A 142 -14.77 -21.04 4.81
C ALA A 142 -14.21 -22.42 5.15
N LYS A 143 -14.98 -23.46 4.86
CA LYS A 143 -14.57 -24.85 5.09
C LYS A 143 -15.07 -25.74 3.96
N ARG A 144 -14.25 -26.76 3.65
CA ARG A 144 -14.57 -27.75 2.63
C ARG A 144 -14.76 -29.11 3.29
N PHE A 145 -15.75 -29.85 2.82
CA PHE A 145 -16.16 -31.14 3.33
C PHE A 145 -16.38 -32.09 2.16
N GLN A 146 -15.84 -33.29 2.27
CA GLN A 146 -16.14 -34.37 1.34
C GLN A 146 -17.36 -35.12 1.84
N LEU A 147 -18.38 -35.25 0.99
CA LEU A 147 -19.63 -35.93 1.30
C LEU A 147 -19.82 -37.08 0.31
N ASP A 148 -20.02 -38.27 0.86
CA ASP A 148 -20.38 -39.44 0.09
C ASP A 148 -21.90 -39.62 0.13
N LEU A 149 -22.55 -39.43 -1.02
CA LEU A 149 -24.00 -39.56 -1.17
C LEU A 149 -24.32 -40.93 -1.79
N GLU A 150 -25.14 -41.72 -1.09
CA GLU A 150 -25.61 -43.00 -1.60
C GLU A 150 -26.65 -42.81 -2.73
N PRO A 151 -26.89 -43.82 -3.58
CA PRO A 151 -27.93 -43.78 -4.60
C PRO A 151 -29.31 -43.45 -4.02
N ARG A 152 -30.01 -42.45 -4.59
CA ARG A 152 -31.37 -42.06 -4.20
C ARG A 152 -31.56 -41.80 -2.69
N SER A 153 -30.48 -41.42 -1.99
CA SER A 153 -30.53 -41.12 -0.56
C SER A 153 -30.47 -39.62 -0.29
N ARG A 154 -30.84 -39.28 0.95
CA ARG A 154 -30.81 -37.92 1.49
C ARG A 154 -29.89 -37.89 2.69
N VAL A 155 -29.02 -36.89 2.72
CA VAL A 155 -28.09 -36.63 3.83
C VAL A 155 -28.35 -35.24 4.38
N ASP A 156 -28.44 -35.16 5.69
CA ASP A 156 -28.57 -33.90 6.42
C ASP A 156 -27.18 -33.46 6.88
N PHE A 157 -26.79 -32.22 6.57
CA PHE A 157 -25.48 -31.66 6.91
C PHE A 157 -25.64 -30.32 7.62
N GLY A 158 -25.04 -30.16 8.78
CA GLY A 158 -25.13 -28.94 9.60
C GLY A 158 -24.19 -28.98 10.81
N HIS A 159 -24.70 -28.48 11.95
CA HIS A 159 -23.88 -28.18 13.12
C HIS A 159 -23.07 -29.39 13.63
N PHE A 160 -23.65 -30.59 13.60
CA PHE A 160 -22.97 -31.82 14.07
C PHE A 160 -21.85 -32.26 13.14
N GLU A 161 -21.96 -31.93 11.87
CA GLU A 161 -20.97 -32.21 10.83
C GLU A 161 -19.88 -31.13 10.79
N GLY A 162 -19.96 -30.15 11.68
CA GLY A 162 -18.94 -29.14 11.92
C GLY A 162 -19.12 -27.86 11.12
N TRP A 163 -20.35 -27.57 10.66
CA TRP A 163 -20.71 -26.27 10.09
C TRP A 163 -22.13 -25.84 10.50
N GLU A 164 -22.25 -24.71 11.18
CA GLU A 164 -23.56 -24.14 11.50
C GLU A 164 -23.97 -23.15 10.42
N PHE A 165 -25.01 -23.47 9.63
CA PHE A 165 -25.49 -22.57 8.59
C PHE A 165 -26.31 -21.42 9.19
N ALA A 166 -25.97 -20.21 8.75
CA ALA A 166 -26.74 -18.99 8.98
C ALA A 166 -27.32 -18.46 7.66
N SER A 167 -28.40 -17.68 7.75
CA SER A 167 -28.95 -16.97 6.59
C SER A 167 -27.89 -16.05 5.98
N GLY A 168 -27.75 -16.09 4.65
CA GLY A 168 -26.71 -15.37 3.92
C GLY A 168 -25.39 -16.13 3.75
N ASP A 169 -25.23 -17.33 4.32
CA ASP A 169 -24.09 -18.19 4.01
C ASP A 169 -24.12 -18.63 2.54
N GLU A 170 -22.94 -18.84 1.96
CA GLU A 170 -22.78 -19.37 0.61
C GLU A 170 -22.38 -20.84 0.66
N ILE A 171 -23.08 -21.68 -0.12
CA ILE A 171 -22.71 -23.07 -0.33
C ILE A 171 -22.37 -23.32 -1.80
N ALA A 172 -21.34 -24.11 -2.02
CA ALA A 172 -20.97 -24.60 -3.34
C ALA A 172 -20.73 -26.11 -3.30
N LEU A 173 -21.41 -26.84 -4.17
CA LEU A 173 -21.21 -28.27 -4.38
C LEU A 173 -20.48 -28.47 -5.69
N PHE A 174 -19.40 -29.24 -5.64
CA PHE A 174 -18.61 -29.54 -6.82
C PHE A 174 -18.24 -31.01 -6.93
N ARG A 175 -18.17 -31.46 -8.17
CA ARG A 175 -17.62 -32.73 -8.59
C ARG A 175 -17.07 -32.55 -10.00
N ASP A 176 -15.91 -33.13 -10.32
CA ASP A 176 -15.18 -32.81 -11.54
C ASP A 176 -15.95 -33.12 -12.82
N GLU A 177 -16.79 -34.16 -12.82
CA GLU A 177 -17.56 -34.56 -14.00
C GLU A 177 -18.82 -33.72 -14.23
N PHE A 178 -19.19 -32.84 -13.30
CA PHE A 178 -20.48 -32.13 -13.32
C PHE A 178 -20.33 -30.62 -13.19
N ARG A 179 -21.37 -29.90 -13.57
CA ARG A 179 -21.51 -28.46 -13.33
C ARG A 179 -21.71 -28.21 -11.83
N PRO A 180 -20.91 -27.32 -11.20
CA PRO A 180 -21.05 -27.04 -9.78
C PRO A 180 -22.37 -26.31 -9.50
N ILE A 181 -22.95 -26.58 -8.32
CA ILE A 181 -24.13 -25.88 -7.82
C ILE A 181 -23.66 -24.84 -6.80
N ARG A 182 -24.15 -23.60 -6.91
CA ARG A 182 -23.89 -22.52 -5.95
C ARG A 182 -25.21 -21.95 -5.48
N LEU A 183 -25.41 -21.89 -4.18
CA LEU A 183 -26.65 -21.42 -3.56
C LEU A 183 -26.32 -20.57 -2.34
N THR A 184 -27.20 -19.62 -2.05
CA THR A 184 -27.15 -18.84 -0.81
C THR A 184 -28.19 -19.40 0.15
N VAL A 185 -27.83 -19.55 1.41
CA VAL A 185 -28.74 -19.99 2.47
C VAL A 185 -29.80 -18.90 2.68
N PRO A 186 -31.11 -19.24 2.64
CA PRO A 186 -32.20 -18.29 2.81
C PRO A 186 -32.22 -17.69 4.23
#